data_AF-A0AAU9UY55-F1
#
_entry.id   AF-A0AAU9UY55-F1
#
_cell.length_a   1.000
_cell.length_b   1.000
_cell.length_c   1.000
_cell.angle_alpha   90.00
_cell.angle_beta   90.00
_cell.angle_gamma   90.00
#
_symmetry.space_group_name_H-M   'P 1'
#
loop_
_entity.id
_entity.type
_entity.pdbx_description
1 polymer ?
#
loop_
_entity_poly.entity_id
_entity_poly.type
_entity_poly.pdbx_seq_one_letter_code
_entity_poly.pdbx_strand_id
1 'polypeptide(L)'
;MCEIEPMNLIPISPENVTDAVRRTPNWKRPGADELHHYWLKGFSVCHATLARQYQEAIERRMLLNIFTPGITHLAPKSTNTADPTTTAP
;
A
#
# COMPACT_ATOMS: atom_id res chain seq x y z
N MET A 1 -14.77 -5.80 -33.03
CA MET A 1 -14.64 -4.84 -31.91
C MET A 1 -14.85 -5.66 -30.64
N CYS A 2 -13.92 -5.62 -29.70
CA CYS A 2 -14.02 -6.37 -28.46
C CYS A 2 -14.75 -5.48 -27.44
N GLU A 3 -16.01 -5.78 -27.16
CA GLU A 3 -16.76 -5.11 -26.09
C GLU A 3 -16.40 -5.80 -24.78
N ILE A 4 -15.78 -5.05 -23.88
CA ILE A 4 -15.45 -5.52 -22.54
C ILE A 4 -16.68 -5.25 -21.69
N GLU A 5 -17.32 -6.33 -21.23
CA GLU A 5 -18.44 -6.23 -20.29
C GLU A 5 -18.03 -5.37 -19.08
N PRO A 6 -18.85 -4.37 -18.70
CA PRO A 6 -18.54 -3.52 -17.57
C PRO A 6 -18.44 -4.37 -16.30
N MET A 7 -17.33 -4.20 -15.58
CA MET A 7 -17.11 -4.90 -14.32
C MET A 7 -18.24 -4.59 -13.35
N ASN A 8 -18.81 -5.64 -12.75
CA ASN A 8 -19.89 -5.50 -11.79
C ASN A 8 -19.41 -4.66 -10.58
N LEU A 9 -20.28 -3.82 -10.03
CA LEU A 9 -19.96 -2.95 -8.92
C LEU A 9 -19.80 -3.79 -7.65
N ILE A 10 -18.56 -3.93 -7.18
CA ILE A 10 -18.23 -4.63 -5.93
C ILE A 10 -17.85 -3.56 -4.88
N PRO A 11 -18.71 -3.28 -3.89
CA PRO A 11 -18.42 -2.30 -2.87
C PRO A 11 -17.28 -2.78 -1.96
N ILE A 12 -16.30 -1.92 -1.69
CA ILE A 12 -15.24 -2.19 -0.73
C ILE A 12 -15.73 -1.87 0.68
N SER A 13 -15.74 -2.87 1.55
CA SER A 13 -16.17 -2.74 2.93
C SER A 13 -15.00 -2.75 3.93
N PRO A 14 -15.20 -2.26 5.17
CA PRO A 14 -14.16 -2.25 6.20
C PRO A 14 -13.62 -3.65 6.55
N GLU A 15 -14.44 -4.70 6.43
CA GLU A 15 -13.99 -6.08 6.61
C GLU A 15 -13.02 -6.52 5.52
N ASN A 16 -13.19 -6.06 4.27
CA ASN A 16 -12.19 -6.33 3.21
C ASN A 16 -10.83 -5.73 3.57
N VAL A 17 -10.82 -4.50 4.11
CA VAL A 17 -9.60 -3.84 4.58
C VAL A 17 -9.02 -4.62 5.77
N THR A 18 -9.86 -5.04 6.71
CA THR A 18 -9.44 -5.82 7.89
C THR A 18 -8.74 -7.12 7.49
N ASP A 19 -9.33 -7.87 6.54
CA ASP A 19 -8.75 -9.12 6.05
C ASP A 19 -7.45 -8.91 5.29
N ALA A 20 -7.36 -7.83 4.50
CA ALA A 20 -6.14 -7.46 3.78
C ALA A 20 -5.02 -7.07 4.77
N VAL A 21 -5.31 -6.18 5.70
CA VAL A 21 -4.37 -5.68 6.71
C VAL A 21 -3.93 -6.80 7.64
N ARG A 22 -4.77 -7.78 7.99
CA ARG A 22 -4.36 -8.94 8.79
C ARG A 22 -3.17 -9.70 8.18
N ARG A 23 -3.12 -9.80 6.84
CA ARG A 23 -2.08 -10.52 6.09
C ARG A 23 -0.79 -9.71 5.91
N THR A 24 -0.77 -8.42 6.23
CA THR A 24 0.43 -7.60 6.05
C THR A 24 1.45 -7.86 7.18
N PRO A 25 2.76 -7.82 6.91
CA PRO A 25 3.78 -7.96 7.95
C PRO A 25 3.89 -6.68 8.79
N ASN A 26 3.90 -6.83 10.12
CA ASN A 26 3.81 -5.72 11.09
C ASN A 26 4.91 -4.66 10.93
N TRP A 27 6.16 -5.10 10.82
CA TRP A 27 7.35 -4.26 10.92
C TRP A 27 7.99 -3.94 9.57
N LYS A 28 7.18 -3.87 8.50
CA LYS A 28 7.64 -3.21 7.27
C LYS A 28 7.74 -1.71 7.49
N ARG A 29 8.66 -1.07 6.77
CA ARG A 29 8.75 0.38 6.71
C ARG A 29 7.40 0.95 6.27
N PRO A 30 6.94 2.04 6.89
CA PRO A 30 5.68 2.65 6.54
C PRO A 30 5.78 3.35 5.18
N GLY A 31 4.63 3.61 4.57
CA GLY A 31 4.56 4.35 3.30
C GLY A 31 4.73 5.85 3.52
N ALA A 32 4.30 6.64 2.53
CA ALA A 32 4.28 8.10 2.61
C ALA A 32 3.36 8.65 3.73
N ASP A 33 2.52 7.80 4.31
CA ASP A 33 1.62 8.11 5.43
C ASP A 33 2.26 7.88 6.81
N GLU A 34 3.50 7.37 6.85
CA GLU A 34 4.24 7.00 8.06
C GLU A 34 3.51 5.99 8.98
N LEU A 35 2.42 5.37 8.48
CA LEU A 35 1.58 4.47 9.24
C LEU A 35 2.05 3.02 9.06
N HIS A 36 2.65 2.46 10.09
CA HIS A 36 3.07 1.06 10.06
C HIS A 36 1.86 0.10 10.04
N HIS A 37 2.03 -1.02 9.36
CA HIS A 37 1.05 -2.10 9.35
C HIS A 37 0.67 -2.60 10.75
N TYR A 38 1.61 -2.57 11.70
CA TYR A 38 1.33 -2.88 13.10
C TYR A 38 0.19 -2.02 13.66
N TRP A 39 0.27 -0.70 13.45
CA TRP A 39 -0.75 0.25 13.89
C TRP A 39 -2.02 0.12 13.07
N LEU A 40 -1.89 -0.11 11.76
CA LEU A 40 -3.02 -0.33 10.87
C LEU A 40 -3.89 -1.51 11.34
N LYS A 41 -3.27 -2.61 11.80
CA LYS A 41 -4.00 -3.76 12.38
C LYS A 41 -4.75 -3.42 13.67
N GLY A 42 -4.18 -2.55 14.50
CA GLY A 42 -4.76 -2.17 15.79
C GLY A 42 -5.82 -1.08 15.70
N PHE A 43 -5.73 -0.20 14.71
CA PHE A 43 -6.62 0.94 14.54
C PHE A 43 -7.73 0.66 13.53
N SER A 44 -8.72 -0.12 13.96
CA SER A 44 -9.91 -0.44 13.16
C SER A 44 -10.68 0.79 12.67
N VAL A 45 -10.58 1.92 13.39
CA VAL A 45 -11.15 3.21 12.97
C VAL A 45 -10.61 3.65 11.59
N CYS A 46 -9.33 3.36 11.29
CA CYS A 46 -8.73 3.68 9.99
C CYS A 46 -9.30 2.83 8.84
N HIS A 47 -9.84 1.63 9.12
CA HIS A 47 -10.31 0.71 8.08
C HIS A 47 -11.52 1.28 7.32
N ALA A 48 -12.41 1.99 8.02
CA ALA A 48 -13.56 2.63 7.38
C ALA A 48 -13.13 3.76 6.43
N THR A 49 -12.16 4.57 6.86
CA THR A 49 -11.60 5.64 6.02
C THR A 49 -10.90 5.08 4.79
N LEU A 50 -10.11 4.01 4.95
CA LEU A 50 -9.42 3.35 3.85
C LEU A 50 -10.39 2.72 2.85
N ALA A 51 -11.42 2.02 3.33
CA ALA A 51 -12.45 1.42 2.47
C ALA A 51 -13.12 2.50 1.60
N ARG A 52 -13.50 3.64 2.20
CA ARG A 52 -14.05 4.78 1.47
C ARG A 52 -13.05 5.33 0.43
N GLN A 53 -11.79 5.53 0.80
CA GLN A 53 -10.78 6.06 -0.11
C GLN A 53 -10.50 5.11 -1.29
N TYR A 54 -10.48 3.80 -1.05
CA TYR A 54 -10.34 2.81 -2.12
C TYR A 54 -11.54 2.81 -3.06
N GLN A 55 -12.75 2.85 -2.50
CA GLN A 55 -13.98 2.94 -3.27
C GLN A 55 -13.99 4.21 -4.16
N GLU A 56 -13.70 5.37 -3.57
CA GLU A 56 -13.62 6.64 -4.29
C GLU A 56 -12.56 6.62 -5.40
N ALA A 57 -11.43 5.96 -5.17
CA ALA A 57 -10.37 5.87 -6.18
C ALA A 57 -10.79 5.03 -7.40
N ILE A 58 -11.55 3.96 -7.18
CA ILE A 58 -12.10 3.12 -8.26
C ILE A 58 -13.20 3.88 -9.01
N GLU A 59 -14.15 4.48 -8.29
CA GLU A 59 -15.29 5.19 -8.87
C GLU A 59 -14.86 6.40 -9.70
N ARG A 60 -13.92 7.19 -9.17
CA ARG A 60 -13.39 8.39 -9.85
C ARG A 60 -12.32 8.06 -10.88
N ARG A 61 -11.90 6.79 -10.97
CA ARG A 61 -10.75 6.34 -11.76
C ARG A 61 -9.50 7.17 -11.52
N MET A 62 -9.30 7.60 -10.27
CA MET A 62 -8.22 8.50 -9.88
C MET A 62 -7.62 8.01 -8.56
N LEU A 63 -6.36 7.59 -8.60
CA LEU A 63 -5.64 7.17 -7.40
C LEU A 63 -5.20 8.39 -6.60
N LEU A 64 -5.37 8.33 -5.29
CA LEU A 64 -4.76 9.30 -4.39
C LEU A 64 -3.23 9.17 -4.52
N ASN A 65 -2.54 10.31 -4.58
CA ASN A 65 -1.09 10.36 -4.73
C ASN A 65 -0.33 9.68 -3.57
N ILE A 66 -0.99 9.34 -2.48
CA ILE A 66 -0.39 8.60 -1.36
C ILE A 66 -0.31 7.08 -1.61
N PHE A 67 -1.08 6.54 -2.56
CA PHE A 67 -1.18 5.08 -2.78
C PHE A 67 -0.07 4.50 -3.65
N THR A 68 0.54 5.31 -4.51
CA THR A 68 1.47 4.87 -5.54
C THR A 68 2.96 5.10 -5.26
N PRO A 69 3.40 6.09 -4.45
CA PRO A 69 4.82 6.32 -4.22
C PRO A 69 5.43 5.18 -3.40
N GLY A 70 6.34 4.43 -4.01
CA GLY A 70 7.26 3.55 -3.29
C GLY A 70 8.48 4.35 -2.83
N ILE A 71 8.80 4.31 -1.53
CA ILE A 71 10.06 4.87 -1.01
C ILE A 71 11.14 3.80 -1.16
N THR A 72 12.06 4.01 -2.10
CA THR A 72 13.22 3.14 -2.29
C THR A 72 14.35 3.57 -1.34
N HIS A 73 14.72 2.69 -0.41
CA HIS A 73 15.91 2.88 0.41
C HIS A 73 17.07 2.06 -0.17
N LEU A 74 18.18 2.72 -0.47
CA LEU A 74 19.43 2.05 -0.81
C LEU A 74 20.03 1.46 0.47
N ALA A 75 19.98 0.13 0.61
CA ALA A 75 20.65 -0.58 1.68
C ALA A 75 21.99 -1.15 1.15
N PRO A 76 23.12 -0.85 1.78
CA PRO A 76 24.41 -1.42 1.38
C PRO A 76 24.39 -2.95 1.58
N LYS A 77 24.88 -3.70 0.57
CA LYS A 77 24.90 -5.17 0.58
C LYS A 77 25.93 -5.75 1.56
N SER A 78 26.88 -4.96 2.04
CA SER A 78 27.90 -5.36 3.03
C SER A 78 28.27 -4.20 3.96
N THR A 79 28.84 -4.52 5.12
CA THR A 79 29.38 -3.54 6.09
C THR A 79 30.70 -2.90 5.64
N ASN A 80 31.26 -3.32 4.50
CA ASN A 80 32.51 -2.81 3.99
C ASN A 80 32.25 -1.60 3.07
N THR A 81 32.24 -0.41 3.66
CA THR A 81 31.98 0.87 2.96
C THR A 81 33.19 1.35 2.12
N ALA A 82 34.28 0.59 2.05
CA ALA A 82 35.52 1.00 1.38
C ALA A 82 35.54 0.72 -0.14
N ASP A 83 34.67 -0.14 -0.66
CA ASP A 83 34.73 -0.58 -2.06
C ASP A 83 33.59 0.02 -2.91
N PRO A 84 33.88 0.91 -3.89
CA PRO A 84 32.87 1.60 -4.70
C PRO A 84 32.11 0.71 -5.70
N THR A 85 32.43 -0.59 -5.78
CA THR A 85 31.80 -1.55 -6.70
C THR A 85 30.55 -2.24 -6.09
N THR A 86 30.25 -2.02 -4.81
CA THR A 86 29.17 -2.75 -4.09
C THR A 86 27.79 -2.06 -4.15
N THR A 87 27.63 -0.97 -4.90
CA THR A 87 26.30 -0.43 -5.24
C THR A 87 25.91 -0.88 -6.64
N ALA A 88 25.08 -1.93 -6.72
CA ALA A 88 24.50 -2.39 -7.98
C ALA A 88 23.40 -1.41 -8.44
N PRO A 89 23.24 -1.21 -9.76
CA PRO A 89 22.19 -0.36 -10.35
C PRO A 89 20.78 -0.91 -10.13
#